data_AF-A0A355G0F6-F1
#
_entry.id   AF-A0A355G0F6-F1
#
_cell.length_a   1.000
_cell.length_b   1.000
_cell.length_c   1.000
_cell.angle_alpha   90.00
_cell.angle_beta   90.00
_cell.angle_gamma   90.00
#
_symmetry.space_group_name_H-M   'P 1'
#
loop_
_entity.id
_entity.type
_entity.pdbx_description
1 polymer ?
#
loop_
_entity_poly.entity_id
_entity_poly.type
_entity_poly.pdbx_seq_one_letter_code
_entity_poly.pdbx_strand_id
1 'polypeptide(L)'
;MRLKLRQLCLKMRRLFDTTYFMLFQMILAVLITTFDLEVIGAVIFVVVFCATLFACKDLTKTTLPFLLLSMTVIKCFDSFDVFIKVAPLAVLVVACLAVFFKRNMTKRKLGPTFYGAFAVGVAVTLGGFGIINPRAYFSLTSLYYTLGLGFGMVIAYWVINGCCENDEKNSLGESFVLIMTLVTAFGSFMVFEHYLENLDLVLAKDGIIPFQWRNNVSTFLMFGLPFPFYLSRKKWACSLIGWAGYAALLLGGSRGGLIFGTVEMGCCVLLTLICDKKHRKNNLLLLGALAVVAAAVGYKLIPFFRYTLERIVDYKENKTRLGLFERATEDFSSNPAFGRGLAYWGNRDLHPSKHFALCWYHSAPFQIIGSFGICGIVCFALRLLLRLKVIVTRINHYTLTMAVSFLGITMMSLVNPGEFCPLPYELITTMIFVFLEKTPQAIAVKTPKFVQQRRNRKEFAGIG
;
A
#
# COMPACT_ATOMS: atom_id res chain seq x y z
N MET A 1 14.21 -1.55 -41.89
CA MET A 1 14.16 -0.75 -40.63
C MET A 1 12.99 -1.13 -39.70
N ARG A 2 11.72 -1.12 -40.18
CA ARG A 2 10.53 -1.45 -39.34
C ARG A 2 10.54 -2.86 -38.72
N LEU A 3 11.06 -3.88 -39.41
CA LEU A 3 11.13 -5.25 -38.90
C LEU A 3 12.12 -5.42 -37.74
N LYS A 4 13.31 -4.80 -37.84
CA LYS A 4 14.34 -4.80 -36.78
C LYS A 4 13.85 -4.06 -35.53
N LEU A 5 13.17 -2.93 -35.71
CA LEU A 5 12.57 -2.18 -34.60
C LEU A 5 11.49 -3.00 -33.89
N ARG A 6 10.64 -3.71 -34.65
CA ARG A 6 9.61 -4.59 -34.09
C ARG A 6 10.21 -5.77 -33.32
N GLN A 7 11.28 -6.38 -33.82
CA GLN A 7 12.01 -7.44 -33.11
C GLN A 7 12.69 -6.92 -31.83
N LEU A 8 13.28 -5.73 -31.86
CA LEU A 8 13.87 -5.09 -30.68
C LEU A 8 12.80 -4.82 -29.60
N CYS A 9 11.65 -4.24 -29.98
CA CYS A 9 10.53 -4.02 -29.06
C CYS A 9 10.01 -5.33 -28.45
N LEU A 10 9.96 -6.42 -29.23
CA LEU A 10 9.57 -7.74 -28.70
C LEU A 10 10.59 -8.31 -27.72
N LYS A 11 11.90 -8.15 -27.98
CA LYS A 11 12.96 -8.57 -27.05
C LYS A 11 12.91 -7.77 -25.75
N MET A 12 12.80 -6.44 -25.83
CA MET A 12 12.65 -5.57 -24.66
C MET A 12 11.41 -5.91 -23.84
N ARG A 13 10.28 -6.15 -24.51
CA ARG A 13 9.04 -6.56 -23.82
C ARG A 13 9.22 -7.87 -23.07
N ARG A 14 9.89 -8.87 -23.66
CA ARG A 14 10.17 -10.13 -22.96
C ARG A 14 11.05 -9.92 -21.74
N LEU A 15 12.09 -9.09 -21.85
CA LEU A 15 12.99 -8.80 -20.74
C LEU A 15 12.23 -8.17 -19.55
N PHE A 16 11.45 -7.11 -19.82
CA PHE A 16 10.69 -6.41 -18.78
C PHE A 16 9.53 -7.22 -18.17
N ASP A 17 9.13 -8.30 -18.82
CA ASP A 17 8.11 -9.24 -18.31
C ASP A 17 8.71 -10.30 -17.36
N THR A 18 10.04 -10.40 -17.26
CA THR A 18 10.70 -11.43 -16.46
C THR A 18 10.82 -11.07 -14.97
N THR A 19 10.84 -12.11 -14.13
CA THR A 19 11.24 -11.98 -12.72
C THR A 19 12.67 -11.46 -12.56
N TYR A 20 13.56 -11.75 -13.50
CA TYR A 20 14.94 -11.23 -13.48
C TYR A 20 14.97 -9.70 -13.53
N PHE A 21 14.10 -9.07 -14.33
CA PHE A 21 14.03 -7.62 -14.37
C PHE A 21 13.50 -7.01 -13.07
N MET A 22 12.53 -7.67 -12.40
CA MET A 22 12.08 -7.25 -11.07
C MET A 22 13.19 -7.37 -10.03
N LEU A 23 13.97 -8.44 -10.05
CA LEU A 23 15.13 -8.61 -9.17
C LEU A 23 16.24 -7.59 -9.46
N PHE A 24 16.47 -7.25 -10.73
CA PHE A 24 17.40 -6.18 -11.10
C PHE A 24 16.97 -4.83 -10.50
N GLN A 25 15.68 -4.46 -10.60
CA GLN A 25 15.17 -3.24 -9.97
C GLN A 25 15.34 -3.25 -8.46
N MET A 26 15.18 -4.41 -7.82
CA MET A 26 15.41 -4.57 -6.38
C MET A 26 16.87 -4.36 -6.00
N ILE A 27 17.80 -4.95 -6.75
CA ILE A 27 19.25 -4.74 -6.53
C ILE A 27 19.59 -3.27 -6.70
N LEU A 28 19.05 -2.62 -7.74
CA LEU A 28 19.23 -1.20 -7.97
C LEU A 28 18.70 -0.35 -6.81
N ALA A 29 17.51 -0.68 -6.26
CA ALA A 29 16.95 0.01 -5.10
C ALA A 29 17.83 -0.13 -3.86
N VAL A 30 18.34 -1.35 -3.61
CA VAL A 30 19.27 -1.65 -2.52
C VAL A 30 20.54 -0.80 -2.64
N LEU A 31 21.16 -0.78 -3.82
CA LEU A 31 22.38 0.02 -4.07
C LEU A 31 22.11 1.52 -3.88
N ILE A 32 21.00 2.03 -4.40
CA ILE A 32 20.62 3.45 -4.21
C ILE A 32 20.54 3.80 -2.73
N THR A 33 19.89 2.94 -1.93
CA THR A 33 19.72 3.16 -0.49
C THR A 33 21.04 3.05 0.26
N THR A 34 21.85 2.02 0.01
CA THR A 34 23.15 1.82 0.68
C THR A 34 24.18 2.92 0.43
N PHE A 35 24.09 3.59 -0.73
CA PHE A 35 25.02 4.66 -1.09
C PHE A 35 24.43 6.07 -0.91
N ASP A 36 23.27 6.20 -0.25
CA ASP A 36 22.56 7.47 -0.06
C ASP A 36 22.37 8.28 -1.35
N LEU A 37 22.01 7.58 -2.43
CA LEU A 37 21.83 8.15 -3.77
C LEU A 37 20.35 8.42 -4.08
N GLU A 38 19.50 8.69 -3.09
CA GLU A 38 18.04 8.67 -3.24
C GLU A 38 17.52 9.64 -4.29
N VAL A 39 18.09 10.84 -4.41
CA VAL A 39 17.67 11.85 -5.40
C VAL A 39 17.94 11.35 -6.83
N ILE A 40 19.14 10.80 -7.06
CA ILE A 40 19.52 10.21 -8.36
C ILE A 40 18.67 8.95 -8.59
N GLY A 41 18.48 8.14 -7.56
CA GLY A 41 17.66 6.94 -7.60
C GLY A 41 16.21 7.22 -8.00
N ALA A 42 15.63 8.30 -7.50
CA ALA A 42 14.29 8.73 -7.90
C ALA A 42 14.23 9.05 -9.40
N VAL A 43 15.22 9.78 -9.94
CA VAL A 43 15.31 10.05 -11.39
C VAL A 43 15.46 8.74 -12.18
N ILE A 44 16.32 7.82 -11.71
CA ILE A 44 16.51 6.51 -12.35
C ILE A 44 15.20 5.74 -12.38
N PHE A 45 14.45 5.65 -11.28
CA PHE A 45 13.18 4.94 -11.26
C PHE A 45 12.09 5.61 -12.10
N VAL A 46 12.09 6.95 -12.24
CA VAL A 46 11.23 7.64 -13.20
C VAL A 46 11.55 7.21 -14.64
N VAL A 47 12.83 7.11 -15.00
CA VAL A 47 13.27 6.63 -16.32
C VAL A 47 12.88 5.17 -16.52
N VAL A 48 13.11 4.29 -15.54
CA VAL A 48 12.71 2.87 -15.58
C VAL A 48 11.20 2.73 -15.72
N PHE A 49 10.42 3.54 -15.00
CA PHE A 49 8.96 3.59 -15.09
C PHE A 49 8.51 3.97 -16.51
N CYS A 50 9.07 5.05 -17.08
CA CYS A 50 8.76 5.51 -18.43
C CYS A 50 9.17 4.48 -19.51
N ALA A 51 10.34 3.87 -19.36
CA ALA A 51 10.81 2.81 -20.26
C ALA A 51 9.88 1.58 -20.21
N THR A 52 9.41 1.22 -19.02
CA THR A 52 8.48 0.11 -18.81
C THR A 52 7.12 0.43 -19.43
N LEU A 53 6.59 1.65 -19.27
CA LEU A 53 5.38 2.10 -19.97
C LEU A 53 5.56 1.95 -21.49
N PHE A 54 6.67 2.45 -22.04
CA PHE A 54 6.88 2.40 -23.48
C PHE A 54 6.95 0.97 -24.03
N ALA A 55 7.61 0.05 -23.31
CA ALA A 55 7.87 -1.30 -23.80
C ALA A 55 6.76 -2.33 -23.46
N CYS A 56 6.04 -2.15 -22.36
CA CYS A 56 5.03 -3.10 -21.89
C CYS A 56 3.62 -2.71 -22.35
N LYS A 57 2.73 -3.71 -22.43
CA LYS A 57 1.30 -3.50 -22.66
C LYS A 57 0.47 -3.47 -21.37
N ASP A 58 0.97 -4.12 -20.34
CA ASP A 58 0.30 -4.27 -19.04
C ASP A 58 0.86 -3.28 -18.03
N LEU A 59 -0.02 -2.49 -17.43
CA LEU A 59 0.31 -1.48 -16.43
C LEU A 59 0.87 -2.11 -15.14
N THR A 60 0.57 -3.37 -14.86
CA THR A 60 1.07 -4.07 -13.66
C THR A 60 2.60 -4.07 -13.61
N LYS A 61 3.27 -4.06 -14.77
CA LYS A 61 4.74 -4.08 -14.88
C LYS A 61 5.39 -2.78 -14.41
N THR A 62 4.65 -1.68 -14.40
CA THR A 62 5.14 -0.38 -13.90
C THR A 62 4.95 -0.21 -12.40
N THR A 63 4.25 -1.14 -11.75
CA THR A 63 3.93 -1.07 -10.31
C THR A 63 5.19 -1.14 -9.46
N LEU A 64 6.06 -2.13 -9.69
CA LEU A 64 7.29 -2.26 -8.90
C LEU A 64 8.20 -1.03 -8.99
N PRO A 65 8.58 -0.51 -10.18
CA PRO A 65 9.45 0.67 -10.22
C PRO A 65 8.79 1.92 -9.62
N PHE A 66 7.46 2.04 -9.72
CA PHE A 66 6.71 3.11 -9.05
C PHE A 66 6.75 2.99 -7.52
N LEU A 67 6.59 1.79 -6.97
CA LEU A 67 6.63 1.56 -5.53
C LEU A 67 8.06 1.72 -4.99
N LEU A 68 9.08 1.26 -5.71
CA LEU A 68 10.49 1.50 -5.36
C LEU A 68 10.84 2.99 -5.38
N LEU A 69 10.43 3.72 -6.43
CA LEU A 69 10.52 5.19 -6.47
C LEU A 69 9.90 5.82 -5.22
N SER A 70 8.68 5.41 -4.89
CA SER A 70 7.97 5.96 -3.74
C SER A 70 8.72 5.66 -2.43
N MET A 71 9.26 4.45 -2.28
CA MET A 71 10.04 4.05 -1.10
C MET A 71 11.38 4.80 -1.00
N THR A 72 12.05 5.08 -2.12
CA THR A 72 13.24 5.94 -2.16
C THR A 72 12.90 7.36 -1.71
N VAL A 73 11.80 7.93 -2.20
CA VAL A 73 11.38 9.31 -1.87
C VAL A 73 11.00 9.45 -0.39
N ILE A 74 10.40 8.43 0.24
CA ILE A 74 10.05 8.54 1.67
C ILE A 74 11.28 8.63 2.58
N LYS A 75 12.45 8.08 2.21
CA LYS A 75 13.71 8.22 2.97
C LYS A 75 14.16 9.70 2.99
N CYS A 76 13.89 10.44 1.91
CA CYS A 76 14.11 11.88 1.77
C CYS A 76 12.93 12.74 2.27
N PHE A 77 12.54 12.58 3.52
CA PHE A 77 11.45 13.39 4.07
C PHE A 77 11.79 14.89 4.11
N ASP A 78 10.76 15.74 4.07
CA ASP A 78 10.87 17.20 4.06
C ASP A 78 11.73 17.76 2.90
N SER A 79 11.94 16.97 1.86
CA SER A 79 12.83 17.31 0.75
C SER A 79 12.08 17.93 -0.45
N PHE A 80 11.01 18.68 -0.20
CA PHE A 80 10.21 19.31 -1.26
C PHE A 80 11.08 20.16 -2.19
N ASP A 81 11.95 21.01 -1.61
CA ASP A 81 12.83 21.90 -2.36
C ASP A 81 13.88 21.16 -3.20
N VAL A 82 14.16 19.91 -2.86
CA VAL A 82 15.04 19.03 -3.63
C VAL A 82 14.26 18.43 -4.82
N PHE A 83 13.08 17.86 -4.58
CA PHE A 83 12.33 17.16 -5.61
C PHE A 83 11.57 18.09 -6.58
N ILE A 84 11.24 19.31 -6.17
CA ILE A 84 10.61 20.28 -7.09
C ILE A 84 11.54 20.62 -8.26
N LYS A 85 12.86 20.54 -8.08
CA LYS A 85 13.85 20.73 -9.15
C LYS A 85 13.78 19.66 -10.24
N VAL A 86 13.32 18.45 -9.88
CA VAL A 86 13.10 17.36 -10.85
C VAL A 86 11.65 17.28 -11.34
N ALA A 87 10.77 18.19 -10.92
CA ALA A 87 9.39 18.27 -11.38
C ALA A 87 9.21 18.36 -12.91
N PRO A 88 10.13 18.94 -13.72
CA PRO A 88 10.02 18.87 -15.17
C PRO A 88 9.94 17.43 -15.73
N LEU A 89 10.48 16.43 -15.02
CA LEU A 89 10.33 15.02 -15.40
C LEU A 89 8.87 14.54 -15.34
N ALA A 90 8.01 15.21 -14.58
CA ALA A 90 6.58 14.90 -14.57
C ALA A 90 5.95 15.07 -15.96
N VAL A 91 6.44 16.02 -16.78
CA VAL A 91 5.98 16.20 -18.16
C VAL A 91 6.28 14.96 -19.00
N LEU A 92 7.48 14.39 -18.85
CA LEU A 92 7.87 13.14 -19.51
C LEU A 92 6.97 11.97 -19.06
N VAL A 93 6.70 11.86 -17.76
CA VAL A 93 5.82 10.82 -17.20
C VAL A 93 4.41 10.95 -17.79
N VAL A 94 3.83 12.16 -17.79
CA VAL A 94 2.50 12.44 -18.35
C VAL A 94 2.45 12.09 -19.84
N ALA A 95 3.46 12.48 -20.61
CA ALA A 95 3.56 12.14 -22.03
C ALA A 95 3.61 10.62 -22.26
N CYS A 96 4.44 9.90 -21.48
CA CYS A 96 4.53 8.44 -21.55
C CYS A 96 3.21 7.76 -21.19
N LEU A 97 2.52 8.24 -20.15
CA LEU A 97 1.21 7.73 -19.75
C LEU A 97 0.16 7.98 -20.83
N ALA A 98 0.12 9.18 -21.43
CA ALA A 98 -0.83 9.50 -22.50
C ALA A 98 -0.64 8.58 -23.72
N VAL A 99 0.61 8.36 -24.14
CA VAL A 99 0.94 7.42 -25.22
C VAL A 99 0.57 5.98 -24.84
N PHE A 100 0.88 5.57 -23.62
CA PHE A 100 0.57 4.24 -23.12
C PHE A 100 -0.94 3.97 -23.12
N PHE A 101 -1.74 4.89 -22.59
CA PHE A 101 -3.20 4.77 -22.54
C PHE A 101 -3.80 4.76 -23.94
N LYS A 102 -3.36 5.66 -24.82
CA LYS A 102 -3.79 5.65 -26.23
C LYS A 102 -3.57 4.30 -26.91
N ARG A 103 -2.47 3.60 -26.57
CA ARG A 103 -2.09 2.32 -27.18
C ARG A 103 -2.78 1.11 -26.56
N ASN A 104 -2.94 1.10 -25.24
CA ASN A 104 -3.22 -0.12 -24.48
C ASN A 104 -4.59 -0.10 -23.77
N MET A 105 -5.28 1.04 -23.71
CA MET A 105 -6.56 1.15 -23.01
C MET A 105 -7.63 0.30 -23.68
N THR A 106 -8.21 -0.63 -22.92
CA THR A 106 -9.36 -1.43 -23.36
C THR A 106 -10.63 -1.02 -22.63
N LYS A 107 -11.77 -0.98 -23.33
CA LYS A 107 -13.06 -0.75 -22.69
C LYS A 107 -13.45 -1.99 -21.89
N ARG A 108 -13.68 -1.84 -20.59
CA ARG A 108 -14.14 -2.92 -19.71
C ARG A 108 -15.35 -2.50 -18.90
N LYS A 109 -16.14 -3.49 -18.47
CA LYS A 109 -17.25 -3.26 -17.54
C LYS A 109 -16.69 -2.73 -16.22
N LEU A 110 -17.37 -1.73 -15.68
CA LEU A 110 -17.04 -1.15 -14.38
C LEU A 110 -17.52 -2.11 -13.29
N GLY A 111 -16.65 -2.39 -12.32
CA GLY A 111 -16.98 -3.14 -11.13
C GLY A 111 -17.63 -2.27 -10.04
N PRO A 112 -18.16 -2.88 -8.98
CA PRO A 112 -18.86 -2.17 -7.92
C PRO A 112 -18.00 -1.10 -7.23
N THR A 113 -16.70 -1.31 -7.05
CA THR A 113 -15.85 -0.35 -6.34
C THR A 113 -15.60 0.95 -7.10
N PHE A 114 -15.87 0.99 -8.42
CA PHE A 114 -15.92 2.23 -9.20
C PHE A 114 -16.89 3.25 -8.59
N TYR A 115 -18.10 2.82 -8.25
CA TYR A 115 -19.15 3.71 -7.74
C TYR A 115 -18.79 4.26 -6.36
N GLY A 116 -18.07 3.47 -5.54
CA GLY A 116 -17.51 3.94 -4.27
C GLY A 116 -16.42 5.00 -4.47
N ALA A 117 -15.51 4.79 -5.43
CA ALA A 117 -14.52 5.79 -5.79
C ALA A 117 -15.17 7.06 -6.35
N PHE A 118 -16.21 6.94 -7.18
CA PHE A 118 -16.95 8.07 -7.73
C PHE A 118 -17.65 8.88 -6.63
N ALA A 119 -18.33 8.21 -5.70
CA ALA A 119 -18.99 8.86 -4.56
C ALA A 119 -17.99 9.65 -3.71
N VAL A 120 -16.85 9.04 -3.36
CA VAL A 120 -15.77 9.75 -2.66
C VAL A 120 -15.18 10.87 -3.51
N GLY A 121 -15.07 10.69 -4.83
CA GLY A 121 -14.68 11.74 -5.77
C GLY A 121 -15.54 13.00 -5.66
N VAL A 122 -16.86 12.81 -5.60
CA VAL A 122 -17.83 13.90 -5.37
C VAL A 122 -17.61 14.54 -4.01
N ALA A 123 -17.58 13.76 -2.92
CA ALA A 123 -17.42 14.30 -1.57
C ALA A 123 -16.11 15.08 -1.37
N VAL A 124 -15.00 14.57 -1.91
CA VAL A 124 -13.69 15.25 -1.84
C VAL A 124 -13.72 16.57 -2.59
N THR A 125 -14.33 16.59 -3.78
CA THR A 125 -14.42 17.81 -4.61
C THR A 125 -15.31 18.86 -3.97
N LEU A 126 -16.43 18.45 -3.36
CA LEU A 126 -17.37 19.34 -2.66
C LEU A 126 -16.90 19.71 -1.24
N GLY A 127 -15.81 19.13 -0.74
CA GLY A 127 -15.29 19.42 0.59
C GLY A 127 -15.01 20.91 0.77
N GLY A 128 -15.61 21.51 1.80
CA GLY A 128 -15.48 22.95 2.07
C GLY A 128 -16.41 23.84 1.24
N PHE A 129 -17.32 23.27 0.44
CA PHE A 129 -18.28 24.05 -0.35
C PHE A 129 -19.06 25.03 0.54
N GLY A 130 -19.16 26.28 0.06
CA GLY A 130 -19.83 27.38 0.76
C GLY A 130 -18.98 28.13 1.80
N ILE A 131 -17.80 27.61 2.19
CA ILE A 131 -16.96 28.25 3.23
C ILE A 131 -15.50 28.41 2.80
N ILE A 132 -14.97 27.47 2.02
CA ILE A 132 -13.56 27.47 1.66
C ILE A 132 -13.23 28.63 0.72
N ASN A 133 -12.13 29.32 1.01
CA ASN A 133 -11.66 30.40 0.15
C ASN A 133 -11.24 29.83 -1.23
N PRO A 134 -11.71 30.40 -2.36
CA PRO A 134 -11.33 29.92 -3.68
C PRO A 134 -9.81 29.87 -3.91
N ARG A 135 -9.05 30.87 -3.44
CA ARG A 135 -7.58 30.89 -3.57
C ARG A 135 -6.94 29.73 -2.81
N ALA A 136 -7.47 29.38 -1.64
CA ALA A 136 -6.99 28.22 -0.88
C ALA A 136 -7.32 26.92 -1.62
N TYR A 137 -8.55 26.78 -2.12
CA TYR A 137 -9.01 25.61 -2.87
C TYR A 137 -8.19 25.34 -4.14
N PHE A 138 -7.86 26.40 -4.90
CA PHE A 138 -7.06 26.31 -6.12
C PHE A 138 -5.53 26.39 -5.88
N SER A 139 -5.07 26.32 -4.63
CA SER A 139 -3.64 26.19 -4.34
C SER A 139 -3.09 24.85 -4.86
N LEU A 140 -1.82 24.80 -5.25
CA LEU A 140 -1.21 23.59 -5.83
C LEU A 140 -1.34 22.37 -4.91
N THR A 141 -1.09 22.55 -3.61
CA THR A 141 -1.25 21.49 -2.60
C THR A 141 -2.68 20.99 -2.54
N SER A 142 -3.65 21.91 -2.46
CA SER A 142 -5.08 21.55 -2.42
C SER A 142 -5.51 20.82 -3.68
N LEU A 143 -5.08 21.29 -4.86
CA LEU A 143 -5.38 20.63 -6.13
C LEU A 143 -4.78 19.22 -6.19
N TYR A 144 -3.54 19.04 -5.73
CA TYR A 144 -2.93 17.71 -5.66
C TYR A 144 -3.76 16.73 -4.80
N TYR A 145 -4.19 17.14 -3.61
CA TYR A 145 -4.97 16.27 -2.74
C TYR A 145 -6.42 16.11 -3.19
N THR A 146 -7.09 17.19 -3.58
CA THR A 146 -8.50 17.18 -4.00
C THR A 146 -8.68 16.43 -5.32
N LEU A 147 -7.83 16.69 -6.33
CA LEU A 147 -7.87 15.94 -7.57
C LEU A 147 -7.34 14.52 -7.35
N GLY A 148 -6.23 14.36 -6.63
CA GLY A 148 -5.60 13.07 -6.41
C GLY A 148 -6.49 12.07 -5.68
N LEU A 149 -7.07 12.46 -4.54
CA LEU A 149 -7.97 11.63 -3.74
C LEU A 149 -9.40 11.60 -4.29
N GLY A 150 -9.80 12.64 -5.02
CA GLY A 150 -11.11 12.75 -5.63
C GLY A 150 -11.19 11.98 -6.95
N PHE A 151 -11.50 12.71 -8.04
CA PHE A 151 -11.67 12.09 -9.37
C PHE A 151 -10.40 11.45 -9.95
N GLY A 152 -9.21 11.78 -9.43
CA GLY A 152 -7.97 11.10 -9.74
C GLY A 152 -8.02 9.61 -9.46
N MET A 153 -8.64 9.18 -8.35
CA MET A 153 -8.83 7.75 -8.04
C MET A 153 -9.90 7.09 -8.91
N VAL A 154 -10.89 7.84 -9.39
CA VAL A 154 -11.86 7.36 -10.39
C VAL A 154 -11.16 7.08 -11.71
N ILE A 155 -10.31 8.00 -12.16
CA ILE A 155 -9.48 7.84 -13.36
C ILE A 155 -8.49 6.69 -13.16
N ALA A 156 -7.83 6.59 -12.01
CA ALA A 156 -6.90 5.51 -11.69
C ALA A 156 -7.61 4.14 -11.76
N TYR A 157 -8.78 4.01 -11.13
CA TYR A 157 -9.60 2.81 -11.23
C TYR A 157 -9.87 2.47 -12.70
N TRP A 158 -10.36 3.44 -13.48
CA TRP A 158 -10.74 3.21 -14.88
C TRP A 158 -9.53 2.76 -15.72
N VAL A 159 -8.38 3.42 -15.54
CA VAL A 159 -7.12 3.10 -16.20
C VAL A 159 -6.60 1.71 -15.82
N ILE A 160 -6.52 1.38 -14.53
CA ILE A 160 -6.07 0.06 -14.05
C ILE A 160 -7.04 -1.01 -14.55
N ASN A 161 -8.35 -0.72 -14.59
CA ASN A 161 -9.34 -1.63 -15.14
C ASN A 161 -9.17 -1.81 -16.66
N GLY A 162 -8.82 -0.76 -17.41
CA GLY A 162 -8.63 -0.85 -18.86
C GLY A 162 -7.28 -1.40 -19.32
N CYS A 163 -6.21 -1.27 -18.51
CA CYS A 163 -4.84 -1.55 -18.93
C CYS A 163 -4.18 -2.76 -18.25
N CYS A 164 -4.75 -3.31 -17.18
CA CYS A 164 -4.24 -4.55 -16.58
C CYS A 164 -4.96 -5.77 -17.18
N GLU A 165 -4.24 -6.74 -17.70
CA GLU A 165 -4.83 -7.94 -18.28
C GLU A 165 -4.60 -9.14 -17.35
N ASN A 166 -5.59 -10.01 -17.23
CA ASN A 166 -5.41 -11.30 -16.58
C ASN A 166 -5.20 -12.33 -17.70
N ASP A 167 -3.95 -12.61 -18.04
CA ASP A 167 -3.56 -13.62 -19.03
C ASP A 167 -3.51 -15.00 -18.35
N GLU A 168 -3.86 -16.06 -19.07
CA GLU A 168 -3.73 -17.45 -18.61
C GLU A 168 -2.27 -17.81 -18.28
N LYS A 169 -1.30 -17.20 -18.97
CA LYS A 169 0.14 -17.47 -18.76
C LYS A 169 0.75 -16.71 -17.60
N ASN A 170 0.27 -15.49 -17.34
CA ASN A 170 0.76 -14.59 -16.28
C ASN A 170 -0.44 -14.04 -15.53
N SER A 171 -0.88 -14.75 -14.48
CA SER A 171 -2.03 -14.29 -13.71
C SER A 171 -1.68 -12.98 -12.99
N LEU A 172 -2.56 -11.99 -13.17
CA LEU A 172 -2.43 -10.64 -12.64
C LEU A 172 -2.15 -10.65 -11.14
N GLY A 173 -2.88 -11.50 -10.40
CA GLY A 173 -2.72 -11.64 -8.96
C GLY A 173 -1.37 -12.20 -8.53
N GLU A 174 -0.77 -13.12 -9.28
CA GLU A 174 0.55 -13.68 -8.93
C GLU A 174 1.67 -12.66 -9.16
N SER A 175 1.56 -11.85 -10.22
CA SER A 175 2.49 -10.74 -10.45
C SER A 175 2.40 -9.72 -9.31
N PHE A 176 1.19 -9.34 -8.91
CA PHE A 176 1.00 -8.39 -7.82
C PHE A 176 1.51 -8.93 -6.48
N VAL A 177 1.24 -10.19 -6.15
CA VAL A 177 1.77 -10.87 -4.95
C VAL A 177 3.29 -10.81 -4.90
N LEU A 178 3.96 -11.09 -6.02
CA LEU A 178 5.41 -11.03 -6.08
C LEU A 178 5.92 -9.60 -5.89
N ILE A 179 5.31 -8.61 -6.56
CA ILE A 179 5.67 -7.20 -6.42
C ILE A 179 5.54 -6.75 -4.96
N MET A 180 4.43 -7.06 -4.30
CA MET A 180 4.23 -6.69 -2.90
C MET A 180 5.17 -7.43 -1.96
N THR A 181 5.53 -8.68 -2.26
CA THR A 181 6.57 -9.42 -1.51
C THR A 181 7.93 -8.74 -1.63
N LEU A 182 8.29 -8.26 -2.82
CA LEU A 182 9.53 -7.51 -3.06
C LEU A 182 9.53 -6.15 -2.35
N VAL A 183 8.39 -5.45 -2.36
CA VAL A 183 8.18 -4.22 -1.58
C VAL A 183 8.38 -4.47 -0.08
N THR A 184 7.84 -5.55 0.47
CA THR A 184 8.10 -5.94 1.87
C THR A 184 9.58 -6.19 2.12
N ALA A 185 10.24 -6.94 1.23
CA ALA A 185 11.67 -7.22 1.35
C ALA A 185 12.51 -5.93 1.33
N PHE A 186 12.20 -4.99 0.42
CA PHE A 186 12.90 -3.71 0.34
C PHE A 186 12.63 -2.83 1.56
N GLY A 187 11.38 -2.76 2.04
CA GLY A 187 11.04 -2.03 3.26
C GLY A 187 11.75 -2.57 4.49
N SER A 188 11.88 -3.89 4.60
CA SER A 188 12.68 -4.53 5.64
C SER A 188 14.15 -4.15 5.53
N PHE A 189 14.69 -4.21 4.31
CA PHE A 189 16.07 -3.82 4.04
C PHE A 189 16.35 -2.37 4.47
N MET A 190 15.49 -1.41 4.08
CA MET A 190 15.65 0.00 4.48
C MET A 190 15.73 0.19 6.00
N VAL A 191 14.90 -0.54 6.77
CA VAL A 191 14.92 -0.43 8.24
C VAL A 191 16.18 -1.09 8.81
N PHE A 192 16.57 -2.25 8.30
CA PHE A 192 17.77 -2.93 8.79
C PHE A 192 19.05 -2.19 8.44
N GLU A 193 19.17 -1.63 7.24
CA GLU A 193 20.28 -0.78 6.83
C GLU A 193 20.40 0.43 7.75
N HIS A 194 19.31 1.13 8.05
CA HIS A 194 19.35 2.25 9.00
C HIS A 194 19.92 1.85 10.37
N TYR A 195 19.57 0.65 10.87
CA TYR A 195 20.13 0.14 12.12
C TYR A 195 21.60 -0.27 12.01
N LEU A 196 22.04 -0.76 10.85
CA LEU A 196 23.45 -1.10 10.59
C LEU A 196 24.32 0.16 10.47
N GLU A 197 23.85 1.21 9.80
CA GLU A 197 24.53 2.50 9.71
C GLU A 197 24.68 3.18 11.07
N ASN A 198 23.74 2.91 11.97
CA ASN A 198 23.70 3.49 13.31
C ASN A 198 24.07 2.46 14.40
N LEU A 199 24.86 1.44 14.06
CA LEU A 199 25.17 0.33 14.97
C LEU A 199 25.79 0.80 16.30
N ASP A 200 26.67 1.79 16.27
CA ASP A 200 27.27 2.38 17.48
C ASP A 200 26.20 2.95 18.42
N LEU A 201 25.18 3.60 17.86
CA LEU A 201 24.04 4.12 18.63
C LEU A 201 23.13 3.00 19.14
N VAL A 202 22.97 1.91 18.37
CA VAL A 202 22.21 0.73 18.83
C VAL A 202 22.89 0.14 20.06
N LEU A 203 24.21 -0.05 19.99
CA LEU A 203 25.03 -0.64 21.06
C LEU A 203 25.12 0.26 22.29
N ALA A 204 25.06 1.59 22.11
CA ALA A 204 25.12 2.54 23.22
C ALA A 204 23.76 2.77 23.90
N LYS A 205 22.66 2.77 23.13
CA LYS A 205 21.32 3.16 23.61
C LYS A 205 20.47 1.99 24.07
N ASP A 206 20.79 0.76 23.65
CA ASP A 206 20.03 -0.46 23.94
C ASP A 206 18.52 -0.32 23.68
N GLY A 207 18.13 0.33 22.58
CA GLY A 207 16.72 0.62 22.28
C GLY A 207 16.43 1.09 20.86
N ILE A 208 15.16 1.43 20.61
CA ILE A 208 14.71 1.89 19.29
C ILE A 208 15.43 3.18 18.86
N ILE A 209 15.89 3.17 17.60
CA ILE A 209 16.47 4.34 16.93
C ILE A 209 15.37 4.99 16.10
N PRO A 210 14.85 6.16 16.53
CA PRO A 210 13.80 6.82 15.80
C PRO A 210 14.37 7.49 14.56
N PHE A 211 13.84 7.09 13.40
CA PHE A 211 14.01 7.83 12.17
C PHE A 211 12.70 8.53 11.79
N GLN A 212 12.85 9.51 10.91
CA GLN A 212 11.76 10.38 10.53
C GLN A 212 10.69 9.60 9.71
N TRP A 213 11.12 8.80 8.73
CA TRP A 213 10.25 8.20 7.71
C TRP A 213 9.54 6.92 8.16
N ARG A 214 9.59 6.62 9.47
CA ARG A 214 9.02 5.44 10.12
C ARG A 214 7.57 5.15 9.76
N ASN A 215 6.71 6.16 9.80
CA ASN A 215 5.28 5.94 9.58
C ASN A 215 5.01 5.58 8.11
N ASN A 216 5.80 6.13 7.19
CA ASN A 216 5.66 5.87 5.77
C ASN A 216 6.12 4.45 5.42
N VAL A 217 7.30 4.02 5.90
CA VAL A 217 7.76 2.63 5.70
C VAL A 217 6.86 1.63 6.41
N SER A 218 6.37 1.93 7.61
CA SER A 218 5.39 1.06 8.29
C SER A 218 4.14 0.88 7.45
N THR A 219 3.67 1.94 6.79
CA THR A 219 2.50 1.86 5.90
C THR A 219 2.76 0.92 4.71
N PHE A 220 3.94 1.02 4.07
CA PHE A 220 4.33 0.10 2.99
C PHE A 220 4.46 -1.35 3.47
N LEU A 221 5.11 -1.55 4.63
CA LEU A 221 5.29 -2.87 5.22
C LEU A 221 3.95 -3.50 5.56
N MET A 222 3.00 -2.75 6.14
CA MET A 222 1.65 -3.23 6.40
C MET A 222 0.93 -3.59 5.10
N PHE A 223 0.96 -2.73 4.08
CA PHE A 223 0.44 -3.10 2.76
C PHE A 223 1.03 -4.42 2.24
N GLY A 224 2.35 -4.61 2.35
CA GLY A 224 3.06 -5.76 1.79
C GLY A 224 3.05 -7.03 2.66
N LEU A 225 2.78 -6.92 3.97
CA LEU A 225 3.02 -7.99 4.95
C LEU A 225 2.34 -9.33 4.61
N PRO A 226 1.09 -9.36 4.12
CA PRO A 226 0.39 -10.64 3.87
C PRO A 226 0.92 -11.43 2.67
N PHE A 227 1.55 -10.76 1.71
CA PHE A 227 1.91 -11.35 0.41
C PHE A 227 3.05 -12.38 0.47
N PRO A 228 4.15 -12.16 1.23
CA PRO A 228 5.17 -13.18 1.44
C PRO A 228 4.61 -14.49 2.03
N PHE A 229 3.64 -14.40 2.94
CA PHE A 229 2.96 -15.57 3.52
C PHE A 229 2.04 -16.27 2.51
N TYR A 230 1.33 -15.53 1.66
CA TYR A 230 0.56 -16.14 0.57
C TYR A 230 1.47 -16.89 -0.42
N LEU A 231 2.64 -16.31 -0.74
CA LEU A 231 3.64 -16.89 -1.63
C LEU A 231 4.36 -18.09 -1.01
N SER A 232 4.41 -18.18 0.34
CA SER A 232 5.08 -19.28 1.04
C SER A 232 4.50 -20.66 0.70
N ARG A 233 3.25 -20.72 0.24
CA ARG A 233 2.63 -21.95 -0.27
C ARG A 233 3.36 -22.57 -1.46
N LYS A 234 4.01 -21.75 -2.27
CA LYS A 234 4.85 -22.19 -3.40
C LYS A 234 6.27 -22.44 -2.94
N LYS A 235 6.83 -21.52 -2.15
CA LYS A 235 8.19 -21.59 -1.62
C LYS A 235 8.20 -21.15 -0.17
N TRP A 236 8.25 -22.10 0.76
CA TRP A 236 8.13 -21.82 2.20
C TRP A 236 9.05 -20.69 2.70
N ALA A 237 10.28 -20.61 2.17
CA ALA A 237 11.25 -19.57 2.50
C ALA A 237 10.74 -18.13 2.29
N CYS A 238 9.75 -17.89 1.42
CA CYS A 238 9.13 -16.57 1.27
C CYS A 238 8.46 -16.08 2.57
N SER A 239 8.04 -16.98 3.47
CA SER A 239 7.52 -16.59 4.79
C SER A 239 8.55 -15.83 5.64
N LEU A 240 9.85 -16.10 5.44
CA LEU A 240 10.92 -15.39 6.15
C LEU A 240 10.96 -13.90 5.80
N ILE A 241 10.56 -13.54 4.57
CA ILE A 241 10.40 -12.12 4.18
C ILE A 241 9.25 -11.48 4.96
N GLY A 242 8.15 -12.21 5.19
CA GLY A 242 7.05 -11.73 6.03
C GLY A 242 7.47 -11.51 7.48
N TRP A 243 8.23 -12.44 8.05
CA TRP A 243 8.80 -12.29 9.40
C TRP A 243 9.82 -11.15 9.49
N ALA A 244 10.67 -10.97 8.48
CA ALA A 244 11.56 -9.83 8.38
C ALA A 244 10.78 -8.51 8.24
N GLY A 245 9.66 -8.52 7.50
CA GLY A 245 8.71 -7.40 7.40
C GLY A 245 8.15 -7.00 8.75
N TYR A 246 7.71 -7.99 9.53
CA TYR A 246 7.22 -7.76 10.89
C TYR A 246 8.32 -7.29 11.85
N ALA A 247 9.52 -7.86 11.80
CA ALA A 247 10.65 -7.39 12.59
C ALA A 247 10.98 -5.92 12.26
N ALA A 248 11.02 -5.55 10.98
CA ALA A 248 11.22 -4.16 10.55
C ALA A 248 10.08 -3.23 11.01
N LEU A 249 8.82 -3.69 11.04
CA LEU A 249 7.70 -2.94 11.61
C LEU A 249 7.93 -2.61 13.09
N LEU A 250 8.38 -3.58 13.88
CA LEU A 250 8.69 -3.39 15.30
C LEU A 250 9.86 -2.43 15.51
N LEU A 251 10.93 -2.58 14.72
CA LEU A 251 12.12 -1.73 14.77
C LEU A 251 11.86 -0.29 14.28
N GLY A 252 10.84 -0.06 13.47
CA GLY A 252 10.55 1.28 12.96
C GLY A 252 10.14 2.31 14.02
N GLY A 253 9.77 1.90 15.23
CA GLY A 253 9.35 2.83 16.29
C GLY A 253 8.02 3.57 16.01
N SER A 254 7.24 3.06 15.05
CA SER A 254 5.89 3.55 14.74
C SER A 254 4.88 2.93 15.70
N ARG A 255 4.08 3.75 16.38
CA ARG A 255 2.99 3.26 17.27
C ARG A 255 1.93 2.47 16.50
N GLY A 256 1.55 2.98 15.32
CA GLY A 256 0.61 2.30 14.44
C GLY A 256 1.18 0.99 13.92
N GLY A 257 2.45 0.98 13.51
CA GLY A 257 3.16 -0.24 13.10
C GLY A 257 3.27 -1.26 14.22
N LEU A 258 3.57 -0.84 15.45
CA LEU A 258 3.65 -1.71 16.62
C LEU A 258 2.30 -2.34 16.95
N ILE A 259 1.25 -1.53 17.14
CA ILE A 259 -0.07 -2.04 17.57
C ILE A 259 -0.76 -2.77 16.42
N PHE A 260 -1.01 -2.06 15.32
CA PHE A 260 -1.82 -2.57 14.22
C PHE A 260 -1.05 -3.52 13.31
N GLY A 261 0.27 -3.35 13.17
CA GLY A 261 1.10 -4.35 12.49
C GLY A 261 1.16 -5.68 13.24
N THR A 262 1.09 -5.67 14.58
CA THR A 262 0.97 -6.91 15.37
C THR A 262 -0.38 -7.60 15.14
N VAL A 263 -1.48 -6.83 15.12
CA VAL A 263 -2.81 -7.38 14.78
C VAL A 263 -2.82 -7.98 13.37
N GLU A 264 -2.30 -7.24 12.39
CA GLU A 264 -2.20 -7.71 11.00
C GLU A 264 -1.32 -8.97 10.87
N MET A 265 -0.21 -9.02 11.59
CA MET A 265 0.66 -10.19 11.65
C MET A 265 -0.08 -11.41 12.23
N GLY A 266 -0.87 -11.22 13.28
CA GLY A 266 -1.75 -12.26 13.82
C GLY A 266 -2.71 -12.79 12.75
N CYS A 267 -3.36 -11.91 11.99
CA CYS A 267 -4.21 -12.30 10.86
C CYS A 267 -3.43 -13.08 9.78
N CYS A 268 -2.22 -12.64 9.43
CA CYS A 268 -1.36 -13.32 8.44
C CYS A 268 -1.00 -14.73 8.90
N VAL A 269 -0.60 -14.90 10.15
CA VAL A 269 -0.25 -16.20 10.74
C VAL A 269 -1.48 -17.12 10.74
N LEU A 270 -2.62 -16.65 11.24
CA LEU A 270 -3.87 -17.43 11.28
C LEU A 270 -4.28 -17.87 9.86
N LEU A 271 -4.28 -16.94 8.91
CA LEU A 271 -4.64 -17.23 7.52
C LEU A 271 -3.70 -18.28 6.90
N THR A 272 -2.40 -18.17 7.17
CA THR A 272 -1.38 -19.12 6.70
C THR A 272 -1.59 -20.49 7.31
N LEU A 273 -1.84 -20.59 8.62
CA LEU A 273 -2.07 -21.88 9.29
C LEU A 273 -3.35 -22.56 8.76
N ILE A 274 -4.41 -21.79 8.49
CA ILE A 274 -5.67 -22.30 7.96
C ILE A 274 -5.50 -22.76 6.50
N CYS A 275 -4.89 -21.93 5.64
CA CYS A 275 -4.88 -22.13 4.19
C CYS A 275 -3.67 -22.93 3.67
N ASP A 276 -2.50 -22.84 4.29
CA ASP A 276 -1.28 -23.56 3.90
C ASP A 276 -1.12 -24.87 4.69
N LYS A 277 -1.90 -25.88 4.32
CA LYS A 277 -1.83 -27.20 4.95
C LYS A 277 -0.49 -27.91 4.73
N LYS A 278 0.21 -27.60 3.63
CA LYS A 278 1.46 -28.27 3.24
C LYS A 278 2.61 -27.90 4.18
N HIS A 279 2.72 -26.61 4.52
CA HIS A 279 3.82 -26.10 5.34
C HIS A 279 3.42 -25.79 6.80
N ARG A 280 2.20 -26.17 7.21
CA ARG A 280 1.67 -25.91 8.55
C ARG A 280 2.61 -26.32 9.68
N LYS A 281 3.22 -27.51 9.60
CA LYS A 281 4.16 -27.99 10.64
C LYS A 281 5.37 -27.05 10.76
N ASN A 282 5.98 -26.68 9.65
CA ASN A 282 7.13 -25.76 9.64
C ASN A 282 6.75 -24.38 10.19
N ASN A 283 5.56 -23.88 9.85
CA ASN A 283 5.07 -22.62 10.38
C ASN A 283 4.82 -22.68 11.89
N LEU A 284 4.26 -23.78 12.41
CA LEU A 284 4.08 -24.00 13.84
C LEU A 284 5.42 -24.12 14.58
N LEU A 285 6.41 -24.82 14.01
CA LEU A 285 7.75 -24.92 14.57
C LEU A 285 8.44 -23.56 14.63
N LEU A 286 8.34 -22.77 13.55
CA LEU A 286 8.90 -21.41 13.52
C LEU A 286 8.22 -20.50 14.56
N LEU A 287 6.89 -20.56 14.68
CA LEU A 287 6.15 -19.82 15.70
C LEU A 287 6.57 -20.23 17.11
N GLY A 288 6.69 -21.53 17.37
CA GLY A 288 7.17 -22.04 18.65
C GLY A 288 8.58 -21.57 18.97
N ALA A 289 9.50 -21.62 18.00
CA ALA A 289 10.86 -21.13 18.16
C ALA A 289 10.90 -19.63 18.46
N LEU A 290 10.14 -18.81 17.70
CA LEU A 290 10.05 -17.37 17.94
C LEU A 290 9.44 -17.05 19.31
N ALA A 291 8.43 -17.81 19.75
CA ALA A 291 7.84 -17.64 21.08
C ALA A 291 8.83 -17.99 22.20
N VAL A 292 9.60 -19.07 22.06
CA VAL A 292 10.65 -19.45 23.01
C VAL A 292 11.73 -18.38 23.07
N VAL A 293 12.19 -17.87 21.92
CA VAL A 293 13.17 -16.78 21.87
C VAL A 293 12.61 -15.54 22.56
N ALA A 294 11.38 -15.12 22.21
CA ALA A 294 10.74 -13.97 22.82
C ALA A 294 10.56 -14.12 24.35
N ALA A 295 10.26 -15.32 24.84
CA ALA A 295 10.19 -15.60 26.27
C ALA A 295 11.59 -15.53 26.93
N ALA A 296 12.61 -16.11 26.31
CA ALA A 296 13.98 -16.14 26.82
C ALA A 296 14.63 -14.74 26.89
N VAL A 297 14.35 -13.87 25.92
CA VAL A 297 14.89 -12.49 25.86
C VAL A 297 13.87 -11.42 26.25
N GLY A 298 12.67 -11.81 26.71
CA GLY A 298 11.55 -10.90 26.95
C GLY A 298 11.87 -9.77 27.94
N TYR A 299 12.68 -10.07 28.96
CA TYR A 299 13.16 -9.08 29.92
C TYR A 299 14.02 -7.97 29.29
N LYS A 300 14.68 -8.24 28.14
CA LYS A 300 15.40 -7.24 27.34
C LYS A 300 14.51 -6.53 26.32
N LEU A 301 13.48 -7.22 25.80
CA LEU A 301 12.57 -6.66 24.81
C LEU A 301 11.75 -5.47 25.36
N ILE A 302 11.28 -5.55 26.61
CA ILE A 302 10.49 -4.47 27.21
C ILE A 302 11.31 -3.16 27.31
N PRO A 303 12.53 -3.14 27.90
CA PRO A 303 13.41 -1.97 27.85
C PRO A 303 13.72 -1.51 26.43
N PHE A 304 13.99 -2.43 25.50
CA PHE A 304 14.34 -2.09 24.13
C PHE A 304 13.22 -1.32 23.41
N PHE A 305 11.96 -1.75 23.59
CA PHE A 305 10.78 -1.09 23.01
C PHE A 305 10.22 0.07 23.85
N ARG A 306 10.85 0.39 24.99
CA ARG A 306 10.39 1.43 25.92
C ARG A 306 10.06 2.74 25.21
N TYR A 307 10.93 3.21 24.32
CA TYR A 307 10.70 4.43 23.53
C TYR A 307 9.34 4.42 22.80
N THR A 308 8.99 3.32 22.14
CA THR A 308 7.73 3.22 21.39
C THR A 308 6.54 3.08 22.34
N LEU A 309 6.70 2.34 23.44
CA LEU A 309 5.67 2.13 24.46
C LEU A 309 5.33 3.43 25.20
N GLU A 310 6.34 4.20 25.62
CA GLU A 310 6.16 5.50 26.29
C GLU A 310 5.40 6.48 25.38
N ARG A 311 5.69 6.48 24.07
CA ARG A 311 4.95 7.31 23.12
C ARG A 311 3.48 6.93 22.98
N ILE A 312 3.07 5.70 23.32
CA ILE A 312 1.65 5.32 23.31
C ILE A 312 0.92 6.03 24.47
N VAL A 313 1.57 6.17 25.61
CA VAL A 313 1.00 6.77 26.82
C VAL A 313 1.37 8.24 27.01
N ASP A 314 2.18 8.81 26.14
CA ASP A 314 2.65 10.19 26.23
C ASP A 314 1.49 11.20 26.24
N TYR A 315 1.37 11.93 27.34
CA TYR A 315 0.27 12.88 27.57
C TYR A 315 0.27 14.03 26.55
N LYS A 316 1.43 14.55 26.16
CA LYS A 316 1.52 15.72 25.28
C LYS A 316 1.13 15.37 23.84
N GLU A 317 1.65 14.25 23.32
CA GLU A 317 1.26 13.69 22.03
C GLU A 317 -0.24 13.37 22.02
N ASN A 318 -0.76 12.77 23.09
CA ASN A 318 -2.18 12.43 23.19
C ASN A 318 -3.08 13.66 23.31
N LYS A 319 -2.68 14.70 24.05
CA LYS A 319 -3.39 15.98 24.10
C LYS A 319 -3.48 16.65 22.74
N THR A 320 -2.40 16.59 21.95
CA THR A 320 -2.40 17.11 20.57
C THR A 320 -3.41 16.37 19.70
N ARG A 321 -3.47 15.03 19.80
CA ARG A 321 -4.43 14.20 19.06
C ARG A 321 -5.87 14.49 19.46
N LEU A 322 -6.15 14.59 20.76
CA LEU A 322 -7.47 14.93 21.27
C LEU A 322 -7.92 16.31 20.79
N GLY A 323 -7.04 17.31 20.83
CA GLY A 323 -7.34 18.64 20.28
C GLY A 323 -7.67 18.63 18.78
N LEU A 324 -7.01 17.77 18.00
CA LEU A 324 -7.36 17.58 16.59
C LEU A 324 -8.75 16.94 16.41
N PHE A 325 -9.14 16.03 17.30
CA PHE A 325 -10.46 15.40 17.25
C PHE A 325 -11.55 16.40 17.64
N GLU A 326 -11.33 17.20 18.68
CA GLU A 326 -12.20 18.30 19.06
C GLU A 326 -12.35 19.29 17.89
N ARG A 327 -11.24 19.71 17.28
CA ARG A 327 -11.26 20.58 16.10
C ARG A 327 -12.06 19.99 14.94
N ALA A 328 -11.91 18.70 14.66
CA ALA A 328 -12.72 18.04 13.62
C ALA A 328 -14.22 18.11 13.91
N THR A 329 -14.61 17.97 15.18
CA THR A 329 -16.03 18.07 15.60
C THR A 329 -16.56 19.50 15.55
N GLU A 330 -15.74 20.50 15.90
CA GLU A 330 -16.09 21.92 15.75
C GLU A 330 -16.26 22.28 14.26
N ASP A 331 -15.33 21.84 13.43
CA ASP A 331 -15.33 22.06 11.99
C ASP A 331 -16.56 21.43 11.34
N PHE A 332 -16.89 20.20 11.73
CA PHE A 332 -18.14 19.54 11.34
C PHE A 332 -19.36 20.36 11.76
N SER A 333 -19.42 20.80 13.02
CA SER A 333 -20.57 21.55 13.55
C SER A 333 -20.75 22.90 12.83
N SER A 334 -19.65 23.52 12.39
CA SER A 334 -19.67 24.77 11.64
C SER A 334 -20.09 24.63 10.17
N ASN A 335 -19.86 23.46 9.55
CA ASN A 335 -20.31 23.16 8.19
C ASN A 335 -20.72 21.69 8.05
N PRO A 336 -21.89 21.29 8.56
CA PRO A 336 -22.23 19.87 8.67
C PRO A 336 -22.35 19.16 7.34
N ALA A 337 -22.76 19.85 6.27
CA ALA A 337 -22.99 19.22 4.97
C ALA A 337 -21.68 18.81 4.28
N PHE A 338 -20.69 19.73 4.24
CA PHE A 338 -19.50 19.61 3.39
C PHE A 338 -18.17 19.78 4.13
N GLY A 339 -18.17 19.99 5.45
CA GLY A 339 -16.96 20.18 6.25
C GLY A 339 -16.10 21.36 5.80
N ARG A 340 -14.81 21.34 6.10
CA ARG A 340 -13.87 22.43 5.77
C ARG A 340 -13.11 22.25 4.45
N GLY A 341 -13.13 21.06 3.88
CA GLY A 341 -12.35 20.68 2.69
C GLY A 341 -10.89 20.42 2.99
N LEU A 342 -10.18 19.86 2.00
CA LEU A 342 -8.76 19.50 2.13
C LEU A 342 -7.80 20.70 2.04
N ALA A 343 -8.28 21.85 1.57
CA ALA A 343 -7.54 23.11 1.56
C ALA A 343 -7.64 23.87 2.89
N TYR A 344 -8.20 23.27 3.94
CA TYR A 344 -8.29 23.89 5.26
C TYR A 344 -6.90 23.97 5.91
N TRP A 345 -6.64 25.06 6.65
CA TRP A 345 -5.35 25.33 7.30
C TRP A 345 -5.42 25.45 8.83
N GLY A 346 -6.62 25.31 9.41
CA GLY A 346 -6.86 25.65 10.82
C GLY A 346 -6.39 24.63 11.85
N ASN A 347 -5.73 23.53 11.47
CA ASN A 347 -5.12 22.58 12.41
C ASN A 347 -3.62 22.81 12.62
N ARG A 348 -3.02 23.81 11.96
CA ARG A 348 -1.55 24.01 11.99
C ARG A 348 -1.04 24.57 13.32
N ASP A 349 -1.91 25.18 14.10
CA ASP A 349 -1.69 25.59 15.49
C ASP A 349 -1.41 24.37 16.38
N LEU A 350 -2.15 23.27 16.17
CA LEU A 350 -2.00 22.02 16.92
C LEU A 350 -0.94 21.09 16.31
N HIS A 351 -0.92 20.97 14.99
CA HIS A 351 0.02 20.13 14.26
C HIS A 351 0.65 20.88 13.07
N PRO A 352 1.86 21.45 13.24
CA PRO A 352 2.52 22.19 12.18
C PRO A 352 2.84 21.27 11.00
N SER A 353 2.02 21.39 9.95
CA SER A 353 2.11 20.53 8.77
C SER A 353 3.26 20.98 7.88
N LYS A 354 4.03 20.00 7.36
CA LYS A 354 5.18 20.25 6.50
C LYS A 354 4.78 20.88 5.16
N HIS A 355 5.78 21.39 4.43
CA HIS A 355 5.53 21.98 3.12
C HIS A 355 4.89 20.95 2.19
N PHE A 356 3.90 21.36 1.40
CA PHE A 356 3.10 20.50 0.52
C PHE A 356 2.34 19.35 1.21
N ALA A 357 2.26 19.33 2.54
CA ALA A 357 1.45 18.37 3.28
C ALA A 357 0.03 18.91 3.54
N LEU A 358 -0.93 17.98 3.55
CA LEU A 358 -2.29 18.24 3.97
C LEU A 358 -2.34 18.68 5.44
N CYS A 359 -3.35 19.48 5.80
CA CYS A 359 -3.63 19.83 7.19
C CYS A 359 -4.34 18.65 7.88
N TRP A 360 -3.57 17.85 8.60
CA TRP A 360 -4.02 16.56 9.12
C TRP A 360 -4.87 16.68 10.38
N TYR A 361 -5.94 15.88 10.45
CA TYR A 361 -6.59 15.52 11.73
C TYR A 361 -5.97 14.25 12.35
N HIS A 362 -4.97 13.65 11.69
CA HIS A 362 -4.22 12.46 12.13
C HIS A 362 -5.05 11.19 12.39
N SER A 363 -6.27 11.15 11.88
CA SER A 363 -7.15 9.99 11.93
C SER A 363 -8.14 10.03 10.77
N ALA A 364 -8.28 8.95 10.01
CA ALA A 364 -9.15 8.91 8.84
C ALA A 364 -10.62 9.23 9.15
N PRO A 365 -11.26 8.66 10.19
CA PRO A 365 -12.63 9.04 10.57
C PRO A 365 -12.79 10.55 10.83
N PHE A 366 -11.88 11.16 11.61
CA PHE A 366 -11.94 12.59 11.90
C PHE A 366 -11.56 13.45 10.68
N GLN A 367 -10.67 12.96 9.81
CA GLN A 367 -10.38 13.58 8.54
C GLN A 367 -11.63 13.63 7.66
N ILE A 368 -12.41 12.53 7.61
CA ILE A 368 -13.66 12.47 6.84
C ILE A 368 -14.69 13.45 7.41
N ILE A 369 -14.90 13.40 8.73
CA ILE A 369 -15.89 14.22 9.44
C ILE A 369 -15.57 15.72 9.28
N GLY A 370 -14.35 16.14 9.64
CA GLY A 370 -13.95 17.53 9.61
C GLY A 370 -13.80 18.09 8.18
N SER A 371 -13.31 17.28 7.23
CA SER A 371 -13.05 17.78 5.87
C SER A 371 -14.25 17.74 4.94
N PHE A 372 -15.20 16.83 5.14
CA PHE A 372 -16.25 16.56 4.13
C PHE A 372 -17.66 16.48 4.70
N GLY A 373 -17.84 16.57 6.02
CA GLY A 373 -19.16 16.56 6.64
C GLY A 373 -19.96 15.28 6.39
N ILE A 374 -21.29 15.40 6.43
CA ILE A 374 -22.26 14.33 6.19
C ILE A 374 -22.07 13.74 4.78
N CYS A 375 -21.80 14.57 3.77
CA CYS A 375 -21.54 14.11 2.41
C CYS A 375 -20.36 13.13 2.40
N GLY A 376 -19.25 13.49 3.06
CA GLY A 376 -18.11 12.60 3.26
C GLY A 376 -18.45 11.30 3.96
N ILE A 377 -19.12 11.39 5.11
CA ILE A 377 -19.49 10.21 5.91
C ILE A 377 -20.26 9.19 5.04
N VAL A 378 -21.28 9.65 4.32
CA VAL A 378 -22.09 8.79 3.45
C VAL A 378 -21.27 8.19 2.31
N CYS A 379 -20.48 9.01 1.61
CA CYS A 379 -19.70 8.56 0.45
C CYS A 379 -18.58 7.58 0.83
N PHE A 380 -17.84 7.85 1.91
CA PHE A 380 -16.80 6.95 2.41
C PHE A 380 -17.39 5.67 3.01
N ALA A 381 -18.52 5.73 3.71
CA ALA A 381 -19.24 4.54 4.17
C ALA A 381 -19.70 3.67 3.00
N LEU A 382 -20.30 4.27 1.95
CA LEU A 382 -20.66 3.55 0.73
C LEU A 382 -19.45 2.87 0.09
N ARG A 383 -18.32 3.58 -0.05
CA ARG A 383 -17.08 3.00 -0.57
C ARG A 383 -16.63 1.79 0.25
N LEU A 384 -16.63 1.91 1.59
CA LEU A 384 -16.27 0.81 2.47
C LEU A 384 -17.21 -0.38 2.30
N LEU A 385 -18.52 -0.17 2.26
CA LEU A 385 -19.52 -1.23 2.06
C LEU A 385 -19.33 -1.96 0.73
N LEU A 386 -19.05 -1.23 -0.37
CA LEU A 386 -18.79 -1.85 -1.68
C LEU A 386 -17.50 -2.66 -1.68
N ARG A 387 -16.45 -2.17 -1.02
CA ARG A 387 -15.18 -2.89 -0.82
C ARG A 387 -15.39 -4.17 -0.02
N LEU A 388 -16.10 -4.10 1.11
CA LEU A 388 -16.44 -5.26 1.93
C LEU A 388 -17.29 -6.27 1.14
N LYS A 389 -18.26 -5.80 0.35
CA LYS A 389 -19.08 -6.64 -0.53
C LYS A 389 -18.21 -7.45 -1.51
N VAL A 390 -17.20 -6.83 -2.13
CA VAL A 390 -16.26 -7.53 -3.03
C VAL A 390 -15.49 -8.63 -2.28
N ILE A 391 -15.06 -8.36 -1.04
CA ILE A 391 -14.33 -9.34 -0.22
C ILE A 391 -15.22 -10.53 0.14
N VAL A 392 -16.41 -10.29 0.70
CA VAL A 392 -17.28 -11.36 1.23
C VAL A 392 -17.92 -12.20 0.12
N THR A 393 -18.10 -11.65 -1.09
CA THR A 393 -18.65 -12.40 -2.23
C THR A 393 -17.63 -13.30 -2.92
N ARG A 394 -16.34 -13.22 -2.55
CA ARG A 394 -15.24 -13.92 -3.24
C ARG A 394 -14.25 -14.55 -2.27
N ILE A 395 -14.71 -15.13 -1.17
CA ILE A 395 -13.83 -15.65 -0.11
C ILE A 395 -12.99 -16.82 -0.63
N ASN A 396 -11.69 -16.58 -0.72
CA ASN A 396 -10.65 -17.57 -0.96
C ASN A 396 -9.34 -17.04 -0.38
N HIS A 397 -8.28 -17.85 -0.37
CA HIS A 397 -7.02 -17.44 0.24
C HIS A 397 -6.45 -16.14 -0.36
N TYR A 398 -6.50 -15.96 -1.68
CA TYR A 398 -6.01 -14.73 -2.33
C TYR A 398 -6.83 -13.51 -1.91
N THR A 399 -8.16 -13.64 -1.92
CA THR A 399 -9.05 -12.56 -1.48
C THR A 399 -8.83 -12.20 -0.02
N LEU A 400 -8.63 -13.20 0.85
CA LEU A 400 -8.35 -12.97 2.27
C LEU A 400 -6.97 -12.31 2.47
N THR A 401 -5.94 -12.68 1.70
CA THR A 401 -4.64 -12.00 1.73
C THR A 401 -4.77 -10.52 1.37
N MET A 402 -5.51 -10.21 0.30
CA MET A 402 -5.79 -8.84 -0.11
C MET A 402 -6.61 -8.08 0.94
N ALA A 403 -7.57 -8.76 1.59
CA ALA A 403 -8.37 -8.18 2.67
C ALA A 403 -7.54 -7.86 3.92
N VAL A 404 -6.57 -8.72 4.28
CA VAL A 404 -5.65 -8.44 5.39
C VAL A 404 -4.77 -7.23 5.07
N SER A 405 -4.27 -7.10 3.83
CA SER A 405 -3.50 -5.92 3.39
C SER A 405 -4.34 -4.64 3.46
N PHE A 406 -5.61 -4.71 3.03
CA PHE A 406 -6.55 -3.59 3.16
C PHE A 406 -6.88 -3.25 4.63
N LEU A 407 -7.00 -4.27 5.49
CA LEU A 407 -7.17 -4.08 6.92
C LEU A 407 -5.96 -3.36 7.53
N GLY A 408 -4.74 -3.72 7.14
CA GLY A 408 -3.50 -3.08 7.57
C GLY A 408 -3.52 -1.57 7.32
N ILE A 409 -3.78 -1.12 6.08
CA ILE A 409 -3.85 0.31 5.78
C ILE A 409 -5.01 1.02 6.48
N THR A 410 -6.16 0.37 6.63
CA THR A 410 -7.33 0.97 7.32
C THR A 410 -7.00 1.20 8.79
N MET A 411 -6.36 0.24 9.46
CA MET A 411 -5.94 0.36 10.85
C MET A 411 -4.84 1.43 11.02
N MET A 412 -3.83 1.44 10.14
CA MET A 412 -2.81 2.50 10.15
C MET A 412 -3.45 3.89 10.00
N SER A 413 -4.47 3.99 9.14
CA SER A 413 -5.21 5.22 8.88
C SER A 413 -6.00 5.76 10.07
N LEU A 414 -6.23 4.96 11.11
CA LEU A 414 -6.84 5.44 12.38
C LEU A 414 -5.90 6.37 13.17
N VAL A 415 -4.59 6.22 13.00
CA VAL A 415 -3.57 6.95 13.78
C VAL A 415 -2.57 7.72 12.93
N ASN A 416 -2.56 7.46 11.62
CA ASN A 416 -1.84 8.21 10.60
C ASN A 416 -2.58 7.99 9.27
N PRO A 417 -3.37 8.97 8.77
CA PRO A 417 -4.37 8.80 7.71
C PRO A 417 -3.73 8.54 6.32
N GLY A 418 -3.10 7.39 6.15
CA GLY A 418 -2.40 6.98 4.94
C GLY A 418 -3.33 6.87 3.73
N GLU A 419 -4.61 6.49 3.92
CA GLU A 419 -5.62 6.51 2.85
C GLU A 419 -5.86 7.92 2.25
N PHE A 420 -5.44 8.98 2.95
CA PHE A 420 -5.49 10.36 2.46
C PHE A 420 -4.19 10.81 1.78
N CYS A 421 -3.32 9.87 1.44
CA CYS A 421 -2.19 10.10 0.54
C CYS A 421 -2.53 9.54 -0.85
N PRO A 422 -2.76 10.39 -1.87
CA PRO A 422 -3.17 9.90 -3.19
C PRO A 422 -2.16 8.91 -3.77
N LEU A 423 -0.88 9.29 -3.77
CA LEU A 423 0.22 8.47 -4.23
C LEU A 423 1.22 8.23 -3.09
N PRO A 424 1.58 6.97 -2.78
CA PRO A 424 1.14 5.74 -3.46
C PRO A 424 -0.04 5.04 -2.77
N TYR A 425 -0.42 5.43 -1.54
CA TYR A 425 -1.24 4.59 -0.67
C TYR A 425 -2.65 4.35 -1.20
N GLU A 426 -3.39 5.41 -1.54
CA GLU A 426 -4.75 5.22 -2.07
C GLU A 426 -4.76 4.56 -3.44
N LEU A 427 -3.73 4.79 -4.27
CA LEU A 427 -3.55 4.09 -5.53
C LEU A 427 -3.37 2.58 -5.33
N ILE A 428 -2.53 2.15 -4.37
CA ILE A 428 -2.36 0.72 -4.03
C ILE A 428 -3.69 0.11 -3.62
N THR A 429 -4.43 0.79 -2.74
CA THR A 429 -5.76 0.32 -2.30
C THR A 429 -6.72 0.19 -3.49
N THR A 430 -6.71 1.16 -4.41
CA THR A 430 -7.50 1.09 -5.65
C THR A 430 -7.08 -0.10 -6.53
N MET A 431 -5.78 -0.35 -6.68
CA MET A 431 -5.26 -1.51 -7.41
C MET A 431 -5.72 -2.83 -6.78
N ILE A 432 -5.66 -2.95 -5.45
CA ILE A 432 -6.12 -4.13 -4.71
C ILE A 432 -7.55 -4.50 -5.13
N PHE A 433 -8.47 -3.53 -5.11
CA PHE A 433 -9.87 -3.80 -5.41
C PHE A 433 -10.13 -4.04 -6.90
N VAL A 434 -9.45 -3.32 -7.80
CA VAL A 434 -9.54 -3.62 -9.24
C VAL A 434 -9.05 -5.04 -9.52
N PHE A 435 -7.98 -5.49 -8.87
CA PHE A 435 -7.43 -6.84 -9.05
C PHE A 435 -8.36 -7.90 -8.46
N LEU A 436 -8.96 -7.65 -7.29
CA LEU A 436 -9.99 -8.54 -6.72
C LEU A 436 -11.20 -8.69 -7.65
N GLU A 437 -11.63 -7.60 -8.28
CA GLU A 437 -12.75 -7.61 -9.23
C GLU A 437 -12.41 -8.36 -10.52
N LYS A 438 -11.15 -8.35 -10.95
CA LYS A 438 -10.66 -9.00 -12.17
C LYS A 438 -10.31 -10.47 -12.01
N THR A 439 -9.87 -10.91 -10.83
CA THR A 439 -9.50 -12.30 -10.63
C THR A 439 -10.74 -13.20 -10.81
N PRO A 440 -10.76 -14.12 -11.80
CA PRO A 440 -11.90 -14.99 -12.03
C PRO A 440 -12.19 -15.85 -10.80
N GLN A 441 -13.47 -16.07 -10.49
CA GLN A 441 -13.90 -16.99 -9.42
C GLN A 441 -13.32 -18.40 -9.60
N ALA A 442 -12.94 -18.79 -10.82
CA ALA A 442 -12.41 -20.11 -11.17
C ALA A 442 -10.98 -20.43 -10.64
N ILE A 443 -10.23 -19.45 -10.10
CA ILE A 443 -8.98 -19.77 -9.37
C ILE A 443 -9.29 -20.29 -7.96
N ALA A 444 -10.53 -20.17 -7.47
CA ALA A 444 -10.92 -20.53 -6.11
C ALA A 444 -11.15 -22.04 -5.88
N VAL A 445 -11.36 -22.87 -6.91
CA VAL A 445 -11.55 -24.32 -6.73
C VAL A 445 -11.06 -25.09 -7.97
N LYS A 446 -9.76 -25.41 -8.05
CA LYS A 446 -9.40 -26.74 -8.56
C LYS A 446 -9.62 -27.69 -7.40
N THR A 447 -10.83 -28.24 -7.32
CA THR A 447 -11.15 -29.38 -6.47
C THR A 447 -10.06 -30.43 -6.72
N PRO A 448 -9.44 -31.03 -5.69
CA PRO A 448 -8.53 -32.14 -5.91
C PRO A 448 -9.24 -33.19 -6.76
N LYS A 449 -8.58 -33.70 -7.81
CA LYS A 449 -9.12 -34.73 -8.72
C LYS A 449 -9.70 -35.97 -7.99
N PHE A 450 -9.37 -36.15 -6.71
CA PHE A 450 -9.93 -37.16 -5.82
C PHE A 450 -11.44 -37.05 -5.54
N VAL A 451 -12.05 -35.85 -5.61
CA VAL A 451 -13.50 -35.71 -5.37
C VAL A 451 -14.32 -36.08 -6.63
N GLN A 452 -13.75 -35.86 -7.81
CA GLN A 452 -14.39 -36.19 -9.08
C GLN A 452 -14.35 -37.71 -9.37
N GLN A 453 -13.27 -38.39 -8.97
CA GLN A 453 -13.19 -39.86 -9.05
C GLN A 453 -14.16 -40.59 -8.10
N ARG A 454 -14.49 -40.02 -6.92
CA ARG A 454 -15.50 -40.61 -6.02
C ARG A 454 -16.94 -40.43 -6.51
N ARG A 455 -17.22 -39.40 -7.30
CA ARG A 455 -18.54 -39.16 -7.88
C ARG A 455 -18.78 -40.12 -9.07
N ASN A 456 -17.78 -40.28 -9.94
CA ASN A 456 -17.86 -41.22 -11.06
C ASN A 456 -17.89 -42.69 -10.60
N ARG A 457 -17.22 -43.07 -9.50
CA ARG A 457 -17.33 -44.43 -8.95
C ARG A 457 -18.70 -44.76 -8.34
N LYS A 458 -19.48 -43.76 -7.91
CA LYS A 458 -20.84 -44.00 -7.39
C LYS A 458 -21.89 -44.11 -8.50
N GLU A 459 -21.68 -43.44 -9.65
CA GLU A 459 -22.53 -43.63 -10.84
C GLU A 459 -22.26 -44.98 -11.54
N PHE A 460 -21.04 -45.51 -11.49
CA PHE A 460 -20.71 -46.84 -12.02
C PHE A 460 -21.02 -48.00 -11.07
N ALA A 461 -21.35 -47.74 -9.79
CA ALA A 461 -21.70 -48.78 -8.81
C ALA A 461 -23.22 -48.90 -8.56
N GLY A 462 -24.04 -48.16 -9.33
CA GLY A 462 -25.50 -48.20 -9.28
C GLY A 462 -26.15 -48.79 -10.53
N ILE A 463 -25.37 -49.46 -11.39
CA ILE A 463 -25.87 -50.28 -12.50
C ILE A 463 -25.20 -51.64 -12.34
N GLY A 464 -25.95 -52.58 -11.78
CA GLY A 464 -25.55 -53.95 -11.47
C GLY A 464 -26.67 -54.61 -10.70
#